data_AF-A0A9E0EBS9-F1
#
_entry.id   AF-A0A9E0EBS9-F1
#
_cell.length_a   1.000
_cell.length_b   1.000
_cell.length_c   1.000
_cell.angle_alpha   90.00
_cell.angle_beta   90.00
_cell.angle_gamma   90.00
#
_symmetry.space_group_name_H-M   'P 1'
#
loop_
_entity.id
_entity.type
_entity.pdbx_description
1 polymer ?
#
loop_
_entity_poly.entity_id
_entity_poly.type
_entity_poly.pdbx_seq_one_letter_code
_entity_poly.pdbx_strand_id
1 'polypeptide(L)'
;MKKDNTQIIRKISLVFFLLSSTIIFILHNISSYFPSVDFICPFGGIETLYRFLASKSFLSKTTVSNIILFILTLFSGIFLGRIFCGWVCSFGALQGFFRWIGSKIVKRKIILLPKFDRFLRLLKYILLPIILYFTYKTSTLIIRPYDPWAAYAHITSGFSELFTEFAVGFTILLITIFLSIFIDRPFCKYLCPLGAFLGIIRVFNTNTIIRDKETCITCKKCDQICPMNIEIMEKEKVSSSECINCFECISKCPTKKETLKLKTFRIKINPLFSGILIVTLFLLTYILGSLVPIQGLSLPITKQQISIDNPTNSERLNFVVPAGFDIKGSMSISEIALELKISPSEVIKILGLPEDAPIDIPLRDFIEQYGTTVQDLKNKIKTEK
;
A
#
# COMPACT_ATOMS: atom_id res chain seq x y z
N MET A 1 18.73 16.68 -31.29
CA MET A 1 18.64 15.63 -30.23
C MET A 1 17.17 15.42 -29.88
N LYS A 2 16.57 14.23 -30.10
CA LYS A 2 15.18 13.99 -29.63
C LYS A 2 15.24 13.91 -28.10
N LYS A 3 14.63 14.88 -27.41
CA LYS A 3 14.50 14.94 -25.96
C LYS A 3 13.70 13.72 -25.49
N ASP A 4 14.34 12.80 -24.76
CA ASP A 4 13.62 11.69 -24.14
C ASP A 4 12.91 12.20 -22.88
N ASN A 5 11.61 12.45 -23.01
CA ASN A 5 10.76 12.94 -21.93
C ASN A 5 10.31 11.84 -20.95
N THR A 6 10.64 10.57 -21.20
CA THR A 6 10.18 9.42 -20.40
C THR A 6 10.51 9.60 -18.92
N GLN A 7 11.75 9.97 -18.59
CA GLN A 7 12.16 10.13 -17.20
C GLN A 7 11.60 11.39 -16.54
N ILE A 8 11.30 12.43 -17.32
CA ILE A 8 10.67 13.65 -16.81
C ILE A 8 9.24 13.32 -16.39
N ILE A 9 8.49 12.65 -17.28
CA ILE A 9 7.09 12.27 -17.03
C ILE A 9 7.01 11.26 -15.87
N ARG A 10 7.93 10.29 -15.80
CA ARG A 10 8.04 9.38 -14.64
C ARG A 10 8.18 10.14 -13.32
N LYS A 11 9.08 11.13 -13.27
CA LYS A 11 9.30 11.92 -12.04
C LYS A 11 8.08 12.77 -11.69
N ILE A 12 7.47 13.43 -12.67
CA ILE A 12 6.24 14.21 -12.47
C ILE A 12 5.14 13.32 -11.89
N SER A 13 4.93 12.14 -12.47
CA SER A 13 3.92 11.20 -12.00
C SER A 13 4.19 10.71 -10.56
N LEU A 14 5.44 10.33 -10.24
CA LEU A 14 5.81 9.90 -8.89
C LEU A 14 5.62 11.02 -7.85
N VAL A 15 5.96 12.27 -8.20
CA VAL A 15 5.73 13.42 -7.34
C VAL A 15 4.23 13.68 -7.15
N PHE A 16 3.45 13.61 -8.23
CA PHE A 16 2.00 13.77 -8.18
C PHE A 16 1.35 12.77 -7.23
N PHE A 17 1.61 11.47 -7.40
CA PHE A 17 1.03 10.43 -6.53
C PHE A 17 1.50 10.54 -5.08
N LEU A 18 2.75 10.94 -4.84
CA LEU A 18 3.26 11.15 -3.49
C LEU A 18 2.58 12.33 -2.79
N LEU A 19 2.44 13.47 -3.48
CA LEU A 19 1.79 14.65 -2.93
C LEU A 19 0.29 14.40 -2.73
N SER A 20 -0.38 13.81 -3.73
CA SER A 20 -1.82 13.52 -3.64
C SER A 20 -2.13 12.55 -2.50
N SER A 21 -1.33 11.48 -2.33
CA SER A 21 -1.51 10.54 -1.22
C SER A 21 -1.25 11.18 0.13
N THR A 22 -0.23 12.04 0.24
CA THR A 22 0.06 12.76 1.49
C THR A 22 -1.09 13.71 1.85
N ILE A 23 -1.65 14.43 0.89
CA ILE A 23 -2.81 15.31 1.10
C ILE A 23 -4.02 14.50 1.58
N ILE A 24 -4.32 13.36 0.92
CA ILE A 24 -5.43 12.49 1.35
C ILE A 24 -5.23 11.99 2.78
N PHE A 25 -4.00 11.61 3.17
CA PHE A 25 -3.73 11.15 4.54
C PHE A 25 -3.93 12.25 5.57
N ILE A 26 -3.46 13.47 5.27
CA ILE A 26 -3.70 14.63 6.15
C ILE A 26 -5.21 14.86 6.30
N LEU A 27 -5.96 14.86 5.20
CA LEU A 27 -7.40 15.07 5.20
C LEU A 27 -8.16 13.94 5.93
N HIS A 28 -7.75 12.69 5.76
CA HIS A 28 -8.33 11.53 6.47
C HIS A 28 -8.14 11.62 7.98
N ASN A 29 -7.01 12.14 8.44
CA ASN A 29 -6.77 12.32 9.88
C ASN A 29 -7.60 13.46 10.48
N ILE A 30 -8.00 14.45 9.68
CA ILE A 30 -8.90 15.53 10.08
C ILE A 30 -10.37 15.08 10.01
N SER A 31 -10.73 14.29 9.00
CA SER A 31 -12.10 13.82 8.78
C SER A 31 -12.11 12.40 8.19
N SER A 32 -12.79 11.49 8.85
CA SER A 32 -12.99 10.09 8.41
C SER A 32 -13.73 9.96 7.07
N TYR A 33 -14.24 11.06 6.51
CA TYR A 33 -14.86 11.11 5.19
C TYR A 33 -13.90 10.77 4.04
N PHE A 34 -12.61 11.09 4.20
CA PHE A 34 -11.60 10.76 3.20
C PHE A 34 -11.17 9.29 3.32
N PRO A 35 -10.74 8.64 2.22
CA PRO A 35 -10.37 7.23 2.25
C PRO A 35 -9.07 6.97 3.05
N SER A 36 -9.01 5.82 3.73
CA SER A 36 -7.85 5.37 4.50
C SER A 36 -6.65 4.98 3.61
N VAL A 37 -5.49 4.74 4.23
CA VAL A 37 -4.25 4.30 3.57
C VAL A 37 -4.41 3.06 2.69
N ASP A 38 -5.37 2.20 3.03
CA ASP A 38 -5.63 0.95 2.32
C ASP A 38 -6.08 1.22 0.87
N PHE A 39 -6.69 2.38 0.61
CA PHE A 39 -7.09 2.84 -0.73
C PHE A 39 -5.90 3.06 -1.67
N ILE A 40 -4.69 3.26 -1.17
CA ILE A 40 -3.53 3.62 -2.01
C ILE A 40 -2.55 2.44 -2.13
N CYS A 41 -2.62 1.47 -1.22
CA CYS A 41 -1.75 0.31 -1.20
C CYS A 41 -2.47 -0.94 -1.72
N PRO A 42 -2.11 -1.47 -2.92
CA PRO A 42 -2.77 -2.66 -3.47
C PRO A 42 -2.44 -3.95 -2.70
N PHE A 43 -1.59 -3.90 -1.67
CA PHE A 43 -1.21 -5.07 -0.87
C PHE A 43 -2.40 -5.64 -0.09
N GLY A 44 -3.27 -4.79 0.46
CA GLY A 44 -4.46 -5.26 1.20
C GLY A 44 -5.41 -6.10 0.33
N GLY A 45 -5.43 -5.88 -0.98
CA GLY A 45 -6.19 -6.71 -1.93
C GLY A 45 -5.63 -8.14 -2.07
N ILE A 46 -4.33 -8.35 -1.90
CA ILE A 46 -3.72 -9.70 -1.89
C ILE A 46 -4.22 -10.49 -0.69
N GLU A 47 -4.18 -9.88 0.50
CA GLU A 47 -4.64 -10.49 1.74
C GLU A 47 -6.13 -10.84 1.67
N THR A 48 -6.93 -9.94 1.09
CA THR A 48 -8.36 -10.16 0.84
C THR A 48 -8.61 -11.31 -0.12
N LEU A 49 -7.89 -11.35 -1.24
CA LEU A 49 -8.04 -12.42 -2.23
C LEU A 49 -7.67 -13.78 -1.62
N TYR A 50 -6.55 -13.84 -0.88
CA TYR A 50 -6.11 -15.10 -0.26
C TYR A 50 -7.14 -15.63 0.74
N ARG A 51 -7.70 -14.75 1.60
CA ARG A 51 -8.76 -15.15 2.53
C ARG A 51 -10.04 -15.55 1.81
N PHE A 52 -10.43 -14.84 0.75
CA PHE A 52 -11.58 -15.23 -0.07
C PHE A 52 -11.40 -16.64 -0.67
N LEU A 53 -10.21 -16.97 -1.17
CA LEU A 53 -9.90 -18.30 -1.69
C LEU A 53 -9.85 -19.38 -0.60
N ALA A 54 -9.37 -19.05 0.60
CA ALA A 54 -9.17 -20.01 1.69
C ALA A 54 -10.43 -20.27 2.53
N SER A 55 -11.23 -19.24 2.82
CA SER A 55 -12.37 -19.32 3.74
C SER A 55 -13.69 -18.77 3.18
N LYS A 56 -13.73 -18.38 1.89
CA LYS A 56 -14.90 -17.78 1.22
C LYS A 56 -15.49 -16.52 1.92
N SER A 57 -14.69 -15.85 2.75
CA SER A 57 -15.11 -14.69 3.55
C SER A 57 -14.26 -13.45 3.25
N PHE A 58 -14.88 -12.29 3.06
CA PHE A 58 -14.18 -11.00 2.89
C PHE A 58 -13.69 -10.44 4.24
N LEU A 59 -12.52 -9.79 4.26
CA LEU A 59 -12.06 -9.07 5.46
C LEU A 59 -12.97 -7.85 5.70
N SER A 60 -13.35 -7.62 6.95
CA SER A 60 -14.23 -6.50 7.35
C SER A 60 -13.63 -5.12 7.07
N LYS A 61 -12.31 -5.02 6.90
CA LYS A 61 -11.57 -3.76 6.73
C LYS A 61 -11.19 -3.44 5.27
N THR A 62 -11.64 -4.23 4.31
CA THR A 62 -11.21 -4.06 2.90
C THR A 62 -12.31 -3.45 2.05
N THR A 63 -12.06 -2.23 1.58
CA THR A 63 -12.96 -1.50 0.67
C THR A 63 -12.87 -2.08 -0.75
N VAL A 64 -13.97 -2.05 -1.50
CA VAL A 64 -14.06 -2.47 -2.92
C VAL A 64 -12.93 -1.88 -3.78
N SER A 65 -12.55 -0.64 -3.50
CA SER A 65 -11.44 0.06 -4.15
C SER A 65 -10.09 -0.66 -4.09
N ASN A 66 -9.78 -1.34 -2.98
CA ASN A 66 -8.50 -2.04 -2.80
C ASN A 66 -8.43 -3.26 -3.72
N ILE A 67 -9.58 -3.92 -3.93
CA ILE A 67 -9.70 -5.05 -4.85
C ILE A 67 -9.50 -4.57 -6.29
N ILE A 68 -10.12 -3.45 -6.68
CA ILE A 68 -9.95 -2.86 -8.02
C ILE A 68 -8.48 -2.51 -8.29
N LEU A 69 -7.83 -1.81 -7.34
CA LEU A 69 -6.41 -1.47 -7.47
C LEU A 69 -5.51 -2.69 -7.47
N PHE A 70 -5.82 -3.70 -6.67
CA PHE A 70 -5.08 -4.95 -6.66
C PHE A 70 -5.21 -5.68 -8.00
N ILE A 71 -6.42 -5.82 -8.54
CA ILE A 71 -6.67 -6.41 -9.86
C ILE A 71 -5.90 -5.66 -10.93
N LEU A 72 -5.96 -4.33 -10.94
CA LEU A 72 -5.19 -3.51 -11.88
C LEU A 72 -3.67 -3.70 -11.71
N THR A 73 -3.19 -3.80 -10.47
CA THR A 73 -1.78 -4.04 -10.15
C THR A 73 -1.33 -5.44 -10.58
N LEU A 74 -2.20 -6.44 -10.45
CA LEU A 74 -1.97 -7.81 -10.90
C LEU A 74 -1.90 -7.88 -12.44
N PHE A 75 -2.91 -7.32 -13.13
CA PHE A 75 -2.93 -7.27 -14.58
C PHE A 75 -1.75 -6.49 -15.15
N SER A 76 -1.43 -5.32 -14.60
CA SER A 76 -0.23 -4.59 -15.01
C SER A 76 1.05 -5.35 -14.67
N GLY A 77 1.09 -6.11 -13.57
CA GLY A 77 2.15 -7.06 -13.23
C GLY A 77 2.41 -8.09 -14.31
N ILE A 78 1.34 -8.68 -14.86
CA ILE A 78 1.39 -9.71 -15.90
C ILE A 78 1.81 -9.12 -17.24
N PHE A 79 1.23 -7.99 -17.67
CA PHE A 79 1.48 -7.46 -19.02
C PHE A 79 2.65 -6.48 -19.11
N LEU A 80 2.86 -5.69 -18.07
CA LEU A 80 3.84 -4.60 -18.02
C LEU A 80 4.89 -4.81 -16.93
N GLY A 81 4.90 -5.95 -16.23
CA GLY A 81 5.80 -6.22 -15.12
C GLY A 81 5.54 -5.34 -13.90
N ARG A 82 6.58 -5.09 -13.10
CA ARG A 82 6.50 -4.27 -11.89
C ARG A 82 6.45 -2.76 -12.17
N ILE A 83 5.81 -2.34 -13.25
CA ILE A 83 5.78 -0.94 -13.70
C ILE A 83 5.08 -0.02 -12.68
N PHE A 84 4.08 -0.52 -11.94
CA PHE A 84 3.43 0.20 -10.84
C PHE A 84 4.45 0.74 -9.83
N CYS A 85 5.41 -0.09 -9.40
CA CYS A 85 6.46 0.32 -8.46
C CYS A 85 7.37 1.43 -9.02
N GLY A 86 7.54 1.49 -10.35
CA GLY A 86 8.41 2.45 -11.03
C GLY A 86 7.74 3.78 -11.39
N TRP A 87 6.41 3.80 -11.56
CA TRP A 87 5.68 4.94 -12.10
C TRP A 87 4.59 5.51 -11.18
N VAL A 88 4.00 4.69 -10.31
CA VAL A 88 2.80 5.07 -9.53
C VAL A 88 3.04 5.02 -8.02
N CYS A 89 3.75 3.99 -7.53
CA CYS A 89 3.90 3.74 -6.09
C CYS A 89 4.50 4.94 -5.32
N SER A 90 3.68 5.57 -4.48
CA SER A 90 4.05 6.71 -3.63
C SER A 90 5.18 6.40 -2.65
N PHE A 91 5.15 5.23 -1.99
CA PHE A 91 6.23 4.86 -1.08
C PHE A 91 7.58 4.64 -1.80
N GLY A 92 7.52 4.16 -3.04
CA GLY A 92 8.68 4.09 -3.91
C GLY A 92 9.19 5.47 -4.33
N ALA A 93 8.29 6.42 -4.56
CA ALA A 93 8.61 7.81 -4.82
C ALA A 93 9.30 8.46 -3.61
N LEU A 94 8.79 8.23 -2.40
CA LEU A 94 9.35 8.74 -1.14
C LEU A 94 10.81 8.29 -0.96
N GLN A 95 11.08 6.99 -1.09
CA GLN A 95 12.46 6.47 -1.02
C GLN A 95 13.35 7.05 -2.14
N GLY A 96 12.80 7.24 -3.34
CA GLY A 96 13.50 7.89 -4.45
C GLY A 96 13.83 9.36 -4.20
N PHE A 97 12.95 10.09 -3.52
CA PHE A 97 13.14 11.48 -3.12
C PHE A 97 14.30 11.62 -2.12
N PHE A 98 14.32 10.79 -1.07
CA PHE A 98 15.44 10.75 -0.13
C PHE A 98 16.74 10.31 -0.77
N ARG A 99 16.69 9.42 -1.77
CA ARG A 99 17.89 9.08 -2.53
C ARG A 99 18.38 10.23 -3.40
N TRP A 100 17.48 11.02 -3.97
CA TRP A 100 17.86 12.23 -4.70
C TRP A 100 18.50 13.27 -3.78
N ILE A 101 17.96 13.51 -2.59
CA ILE A 101 18.60 14.35 -1.56
C ILE A 101 19.97 13.78 -1.22
N GLY A 102 20.04 12.49 -0.92
CA GLY A 102 21.27 11.78 -0.60
C GLY A 102 22.30 11.84 -1.71
N SER A 103 21.92 11.90 -2.98
CA SER A 103 22.88 12.06 -4.09
C SER A 103 23.54 13.44 -4.14
N LYS A 104 22.91 14.47 -3.54
CA LYS A 104 23.49 15.82 -3.42
C LYS A 104 24.48 15.90 -2.25
N ILE A 105 24.21 15.18 -1.17
CA ILE A 105 25.03 15.18 0.05
C ILE A 105 26.15 14.13 -0.06
N VAL A 106 25.79 12.91 -0.42
CA VAL A 106 26.66 11.74 -0.56
C VAL A 106 26.80 11.39 -2.04
N LYS A 107 27.94 11.79 -2.63
CA LYS A 107 28.23 11.60 -4.06
C LYS A 107 28.32 10.13 -4.49
N ARG A 108 28.59 9.21 -3.57
CA ARG A 108 28.73 7.77 -3.85
C ARG A 108 27.48 7.01 -3.42
N LYS A 109 26.93 6.23 -4.36
CA LYS A 109 25.87 5.24 -4.09
C LYS A 109 26.51 4.01 -3.44
N ILE A 110 25.92 3.54 -2.35
CA ILE A 110 26.34 2.26 -1.74
C ILE A 110 25.71 1.12 -2.55
N ILE A 111 26.57 0.24 -3.06
CA ILE A 111 26.16 -1.02 -3.68
C ILE A 111 26.65 -2.13 -2.77
N LEU A 112 25.72 -2.91 -2.23
CA LEU A 112 26.06 -4.04 -1.36
C LEU A 112 26.77 -5.13 -2.16
N LEU A 113 27.56 -5.94 -1.46
CA LEU A 113 28.19 -7.12 -2.03
C LEU A 113 27.11 -8.05 -2.65
N PRO A 114 27.33 -8.64 -3.84
CA PRO A 114 26.30 -9.39 -4.55
C PRO A 114 25.66 -10.53 -3.74
N LYS A 115 26.46 -11.23 -2.92
CA LYS A 115 25.97 -12.30 -2.04
C LYS A 115 25.01 -11.77 -0.97
N PHE A 116 25.39 -10.68 -0.32
CA PHE A 116 24.61 -10.06 0.75
C PHE A 116 23.34 -9.40 0.21
N ASP A 117 23.43 -8.72 -0.93
CA ASP A 117 22.29 -8.14 -1.63
C ASP A 117 21.26 -9.22 -2.04
N ARG A 118 21.73 -10.37 -2.56
CA ARG A 118 20.86 -11.50 -2.92
C ARG A 118 20.17 -12.10 -1.69
N PHE A 119 20.91 -12.27 -0.59
CA PHE A 119 20.36 -12.76 0.68
C PHE A 119 19.26 -11.84 1.21
N LEU A 120 19.52 -10.53 1.29
CA LEU A 120 18.53 -9.57 1.75
C LEU A 120 17.30 -9.50 0.83
N ARG A 121 17.47 -9.67 -0.48
CA ARG A 121 16.33 -9.72 -1.41
C ARG A 121 15.47 -10.96 -1.21
N LEU A 122 16.01 -12.05 -0.67
CA LEU A 122 15.23 -13.26 -0.36
C LEU A 122 14.26 -13.02 0.81
N LEU A 123 14.61 -12.11 1.73
CA LEU A 123 13.84 -11.86 2.95
C LEU A 123 12.37 -11.51 2.66
N LYS A 124 12.08 -10.60 1.71
CA LYS A 124 10.70 -10.29 1.32
C LYS A 124 9.91 -11.49 0.76
N TYR A 125 10.58 -12.46 0.14
CA TYR A 125 9.94 -13.67 -0.37
C TYR A 125 9.62 -14.67 0.75
N ILE A 126 10.39 -14.64 1.84
CA ILE A 126 10.10 -15.39 3.07
C ILE A 126 9.00 -14.69 3.88
N LEU A 127 9.02 -13.36 3.95
CA LEU A 127 8.02 -12.57 4.67
C LEU A 127 6.62 -12.72 4.06
N LEU A 128 6.50 -12.76 2.72
CA LEU A 128 5.21 -12.87 2.05
C LEU A 128 4.35 -14.06 2.53
N PRO A 129 4.79 -15.33 2.50
CA PRO A 129 3.99 -16.45 2.99
C PRO A 129 3.73 -16.38 4.50
N ILE A 130 4.66 -15.84 5.31
CA ILE A 130 4.45 -15.63 6.74
C ILE A 130 3.27 -14.67 6.97
N ILE A 131 3.27 -13.53 6.28
CA ILE A 131 2.19 -12.54 6.37
C ILE A 131 0.85 -13.18 5.96
N LEU A 132 0.81 -13.88 4.82
CA LEU A 132 -0.42 -14.52 4.35
C LEU A 132 -0.94 -15.59 5.32
N TYR A 133 -0.06 -16.39 5.91
CA TYR A 133 -0.43 -17.41 6.89
C TYR A 133 -1.03 -16.79 8.16
N PHE A 134 -0.36 -15.78 8.72
CA PHE A 134 -0.86 -15.11 9.93
C PHE A 134 -2.15 -14.33 9.66
N THR A 135 -2.26 -13.63 8.52
CA THR A 135 -3.49 -12.94 8.12
C THR A 135 -4.66 -13.92 7.96
N TYR A 136 -4.42 -15.13 7.46
CA TYR A 136 -5.44 -16.19 7.42
C TYR A 136 -5.87 -16.64 8.83
N LYS A 137 -4.91 -16.82 9.75
CA LYS A 137 -5.21 -17.26 11.12
C LYS A 137 -5.91 -16.21 11.97
N THR A 138 -5.50 -14.94 11.88
CA THR A 138 -6.04 -13.87 12.72
C THR A 138 -7.25 -13.17 12.11
N SER A 139 -7.54 -13.39 10.82
CA SER A 139 -8.57 -12.68 10.06
C SER A 139 -8.41 -11.15 10.08
N THR A 140 -7.20 -10.65 10.34
CA THR A 140 -6.84 -9.22 10.40
C THR A 140 -5.61 -8.93 9.55
N LEU A 141 -5.45 -7.69 9.10
CA LEU A 141 -4.26 -7.26 8.35
C LEU A 141 -3.04 -7.19 9.31
N ILE A 142 -2.31 -8.29 9.45
CA ILE A 142 -1.19 -8.39 10.39
C ILE A 142 -0.05 -7.44 10.03
N ILE A 143 0.12 -7.11 8.74
CA ILE A 143 1.18 -6.22 8.26
C ILE A 143 0.97 -4.78 8.70
N ARG A 144 -0.28 -4.36 8.95
CA ARG A 144 -0.66 -2.94 9.11
C ARG A 144 0.19 -2.20 10.17
N PRO A 145 0.39 -2.71 11.41
CA PRO A 145 1.26 -2.05 12.39
C PRO A 145 2.76 -2.05 12.02
N TYR A 146 3.19 -2.90 11.10
CA TYR A 146 4.57 -3.02 10.63
C TYR A 146 4.83 -2.33 9.29
N ASP A 147 3.79 -1.90 8.57
CA ASP A 147 3.92 -1.27 7.26
C ASP A 147 4.40 0.18 7.41
N PRO A 148 5.60 0.54 6.93
CA PRO A 148 6.08 1.92 6.99
C PRO A 148 5.19 2.89 6.20
N TRP A 149 4.47 2.43 5.19
CA TRP A 149 3.52 3.27 4.45
C TRP A 149 2.25 3.56 5.26
N ALA A 150 1.74 2.56 6.00
CA ALA A 150 0.65 2.77 6.95
C ALA A 150 1.08 3.72 8.07
N ALA A 151 2.28 3.52 8.64
CA ALA A 151 2.83 4.43 9.64
C ALA A 151 2.98 5.86 9.10
N TYR A 152 3.45 6.04 7.85
CA TYR A 152 3.53 7.34 7.20
C TYR A 152 2.16 8.04 7.10
N ALA A 153 1.10 7.31 6.78
CA ALA A 153 -0.25 7.85 6.70
C ALA A 153 -0.82 8.32 8.04
N HIS A 154 -0.36 7.73 9.15
CA HIS A 154 -0.80 8.06 10.51
C HIS A 154 0.12 9.06 11.23
N ILE A 155 1.17 9.60 10.59
CA ILE A 155 2.06 10.60 11.21
C ILE A 155 1.28 11.84 11.70
N THR A 156 0.22 12.23 10.99
CA THR A 156 -0.58 13.42 11.35
C THR A 156 -1.76 13.13 12.26
N SER A 157 -1.96 11.88 12.71
CA SER A 157 -3.06 11.53 13.64
C SER A 157 -2.73 11.81 15.11
N GLY A 158 -1.49 12.19 15.41
CA GLY A 158 -1.01 12.52 16.75
C GLY A 158 0.06 11.53 17.24
N PHE A 159 0.98 12.00 18.09
CA PHE A 159 2.10 11.18 18.56
C PHE A 159 1.65 9.99 19.45
N SER A 160 0.58 10.14 20.22
CA SER A 160 0.06 9.08 21.10
C SER A 160 -0.38 7.84 20.32
N GLU A 161 -1.26 8.01 19.32
CA GLU A 161 -1.75 6.91 18.47
C GLU A 161 -0.61 6.26 17.66
N LEU A 162 0.32 7.08 17.15
CA LEU A 162 1.47 6.62 16.38
C LEU A 162 2.37 5.69 17.20
N PHE A 163 2.65 6.04 18.46
CA PHE A 163 3.51 5.23 19.33
C PHE A 163 2.79 4.02 19.94
N THR A 164 1.47 4.03 20.07
CA THR A 164 0.73 2.87 20.61
C THR A 164 0.42 1.81 19.56
N GLU A 165 0.00 2.20 18.34
CA GLU A 165 -0.45 1.26 17.31
C GLU A 165 0.57 1.04 16.18
N PHE A 166 1.42 2.04 15.89
CA PHE A 166 2.30 2.03 14.71
C PHE A 166 3.79 2.23 15.03
N ALA A 167 4.22 2.08 16.30
CA ALA A 167 5.61 2.33 16.70
C ALA A 167 6.63 1.53 15.88
N VAL A 168 6.32 0.25 15.61
CA VAL A 168 7.22 -0.62 14.84
C VAL A 168 7.29 -0.17 13.37
N GLY A 169 6.15 0.05 12.73
CA GLY A 169 6.07 0.57 11.36
C GLY A 169 6.76 1.94 11.21
N PHE A 170 6.62 2.83 12.20
CA PHE A 170 7.30 4.13 12.23
C PHE A 170 8.81 3.98 12.36
N THR A 171 9.28 3.06 13.20
CA THR A 171 10.72 2.74 13.32
C THR A 171 11.27 2.22 11.98
N ILE A 172 10.55 1.30 11.32
CA ILE A 172 10.91 0.77 10.00
C ILE A 172 10.92 1.90 8.95
N LEU A 173 9.98 2.84 9.02
CA LEU A 173 9.91 4.00 8.14
C LEU A 173 11.15 4.89 8.30
N LEU A 174 11.52 5.25 9.53
CA LEU A 174 12.71 6.07 9.80
C LEU A 174 13.99 5.40 9.30
N ILE A 175 14.17 4.11 9.61
CA ILE A 175 15.31 3.32 9.12
C ILE A 175 15.32 3.30 7.58
N THR A 176 14.17 3.05 6.96
CA THR A 176 14.03 3.00 5.50
C THR A 176 14.39 4.33 4.86
N ILE A 177 13.92 5.45 5.40
CA ILE A 177 14.21 6.80 4.91
C ILE A 177 15.70 7.10 5.06
N PHE A 178 16.29 6.80 6.22
CA PHE A 178 17.72 6.98 6.46
C PHE A 178 18.57 6.14 5.49
N LEU A 179 18.28 4.85 5.34
CA LEU A 179 18.96 3.99 4.36
C LEU A 179 18.75 4.47 2.92
N SER A 180 17.60 5.07 2.60
CA SER A 180 17.30 5.58 1.26
C SER A 180 18.26 6.72 0.85
N ILE A 181 18.86 7.42 1.81
CA ILE A 181 19.90 8.41 1.53
C ILE A 181 21.12 7.74 0.88
N PHE A 182 21.43 6.48 1.16
CA PHE A 182 22.63 5.80 0.68
C PHE A 182 22.35 4.73 -0.39
N ILE A 183 21.22 4.04 -0.26
CA ILE A 183 20.80 2.90 -1.09
C ILE A 183 19.50 3.27 -1.79
N ASP A 184 19.39 3.02 -3.10
CA ASP A 184 18.11 3.19 -3.79
C ASP A 184 17.04 2.22 -3.25
N ARG A 185 15.91 2.73 -2.78
CA ARG A 185 14.69 1.95 -2.48
C ARG A 185 14.92 0.69 -1.61
N PRO A 186 15.54 0.80 -0.43
CA PRO A 186 15.93 -0.34 0.41
C PRO A 186 14.73 -1.20 0.82
N PHE A 187 13.60 -0.61 1.22
CA PHE A 187 12.42 -1.39 1.62
C PHE A 187 11.83 -2.16 0.43
N CYS A 188 11.73 -1.53 -0.74
CA CYS A 188 11.22 -2.20 -1.95
C CYS A 188 12.12 -3.36 -2.42
N LYS A 189 13.42 -3.30 -2.11
CA LYS A 189 14.39 -4.37 -2.43
C LYS A 189 14.30 -5.53 -1.45
N TYR A 190 14.20 -5.26 -0.15
CA TYR A 190 14.49 -6.27 0.87
C TYR A 190 13.27 -6.72 1.70
N LEU A 191 12.27 -5.87 1.91
CA LEU A 191 11.18 -6.14 2.87
C LEU A 191 9.78 -6.06 2.28
N CYS A 192 9.58 -5.37 1.15
CA CYS A 192 8.24 -5.12 0.60
C CYS A 192 7.54 -6.39 0.11
N PRO A 193 6.42 -6.82 0.74
CA PRO A 193 5.73 -8.05 0.37
C PRO A 193 4.99 -7.92 -0.97
N LEU A 194 4.44 -6.74 -1.29
CA LEU A 194 3.90 -6.43 -2.62
C LEU A 194 4.98 -6.57 -3.71
N GLY A 195 6.21 -6.14 -3.40
CA GLY A 195 7.34 -6.26 -4.31
C GLY A 195 7.74 -7.72 -4.56
N ALA A 196 7.63 -8.58 -3.54
CA ALA A 196 7.84 -10.02 -3.67
C ALA A 196 6.76 -10.65 -4.56
N PHE A 197 5.49 -10.37 -4.28
CA PHE A 197 4.35 -10.89 -5.04
C PHE A 197 4.44 -10.55 -6.54
N LEU A 198 4.64 -9.27 -6.88
CA LEU A 198 4.81 -8.87 -8.28
C LEU A 198 6.13 -9.36 -8.90
N GLY A 199 7.14 -9.65 -8.07
CA GLY A 199 8.37 -10.30 -8.49
C GLY A 199 8.16 -11.75 -8.90
N ILE A 200 7.26 -12.49 -8.23
CA ILE A 200 6.84 -13.85 -8.60
C ILE A 200 6.04 -13.82 -9.90
N ILE A 201 5.05 -12.92 -10.00
CA ILE A 201 4.22 -12.75 -11.22
C ILE A 201 5.06 -12.44 -12.45
N ARG A 202 6.23 -11.80 -12.28
CA ARG A 202 7.12 -11.45 -13.38
C ARG A 202 7.56 -12.64 -14.23
N VAL A 203 7.47 -13.88 -13.75
CA VAL A 203 7.69 -15.08 -14.57
C VAL A 203 6.77 -15.11 -15.80
N PHE A 204 5.53 -14.63 -15.67
CA PHE A 204 4.55 -14.56 -16.77
C PHE A 204 4.66 -13.28 -17.60
N ASN A 205 5.58 -12.38 -17.26
CA ASN A 205 5.63 -11.06 -17.88
C ASN A 205 6.20 -11.08 -19.30
N THR A 206 5.44 -10.49 -20.22
CA THR A 206 5.74 -10.43 -21.66
C THR A 206 6.49 -9.15 -22.05
N ASN A 207 6.49 -8.13 -21.19
CA ASN A 207 7.18 -6.87 -21.38
C ASN A 207 8.59 -6.89 -20.76
N THR A 208 9.61 -6.95 -21.63
CA THR A 208 11.01 -7.07 -21.23
C THR A 208 11.91 -6.13 -22.01
N ILE A 209 12.97 -5.66 -21.35
CA ILE A 209 14.04 -4.88 -21.97
C ILE A 209 15.02 -5.87 -22.61
N ILE A 210 15.28 -5.69 -23.91
CA ILE A 210 16.22 -6.50 -24.70
C ILE A 210 17.41 -5.63 -25.06
N ARG A 211 18.61 -6.18 -24.84
CA ARG A 211 19.88 -5.57 -25.21
C ARG A 211 20.35 -6.13 -26.54
N ASP A 212 20.69 -5.23 -27.44
CA ASP A 212 21.34 -5.53 -28.70
C ASP A 212 22.87 -5.55 -28.49
N LYS A 213 23.52 -6.68 -28.79
CA LYS A 213 24.96 -6.87 -28.52
C LYS A 213 25.83 -6.07 -29.48
N GLU A 214 25.41 -5.95 -30.73
CA GLU A 214 26.20 -5.33 -31.80
C GLU A 214 26.35 -3.83 -31.58
N THR A 215 25.29 -3.18 -31.10
CA THR A 215 25.30 -1.73 -30.84
C THR A 215 25.82 -1.37 -29.45
N CYS A 216 26.14 -2.35 -28.59
CA CYS A 216 26.51 -2.09 -27.20
C CYS A 216 28.02 -1.86 -27.05
N ILE A 217 28.40 -0.68 -26.57
CA ILE A 217 29.81 -0.32 -26.29
C ILE A 217 30.31 -0.75 -24.91
N THR A 218 29.58 -1.65 -24.22
CA THR A 218 30.04 -2.27 -22.96
C THR A 218 30.44 -1.27 -21.85
N CYS A 219 29.72 -0.14 -21.72
CA CYS A 219 30.10 0.96 -20.80
C CYS A 219 29.62 0.86 -19.34
N LYS A 220 28.85 -0.18 -18.95
CA LYS A 220 28.23 -0.42 -17.61
C LYS A 220 27.31 0.69 -17.07
N LYS A 221 27.03 1.74 -17.86
CA LYS A 221 26.17 2.85 -17.44
C LYS A 221 24.73 2.42 -17.10
N CYS A 222 24.19 1.41 -17.78
CA CYS A 222 22.87 0.85 -17.47
C CYS A 222 22.79 0.21 -16.08
N ASP A 223 23.88 -0.43 -15.64
CA ASP A 223 23.95 -1.11 -14.34
C ASP A 223 24.06 -0.08 -13.21
N GLN A 224 24.90 0.95 -13.43
CA GLN A 224 25.12 2.03 -12.47
C GLN A 224 23.85 2.85 -12.20
N ILE A 225 23.09 3.17 -13.25
CA ILE A 225 21.86 3.98 -13.13
C ILE A 225 20.65 3.17 -12.66
N CYS A 226 20.73 1.84 -12.64
CA CYS A 226 19.59 1.02 -12.24
C CYS A 226 19.29 1.23 -10.73
N PRO A 227 18.10 1.73 -10.36
CA PRO A 227 17.75 1.90 -8.94
C PRO A 227 17.67 0.55 -8.23
N MET A 228 17.40 -0.54 -8.96
CA MET A 228 17.29 -1.90 -8.42
C MET A 228 18.61 -2.68 -8.48
N ASN A 229 19.74 -2.03 -8.84
CA ASN A 229 21.06 -2.65 -8.94
C ASN A 229 21.05 -3.96 -9.73
N ILE A 230 20.51 -3.92 -10.95
CA ILE A 230 20.46 -5.07 -11.84
C ILE A 230 21.64 -4.98 -12.81
N GLU A 231 22.38 -6.06 -12.94
CA GLU A 231 23.40 -6.27 -13.98
C GLU A 231 22.67 -6.46 -15.32
N ILE A 232 22.49 -5.36 -16.06
CA ILE A 232 21.78 -5.30 -17.34
C ILE A 232 22.75 -5.59 -18.49
N MET A 233 23.99 -5.13 -18.42
CA MET A 233 24.99 -5.33 -19.47
C MET A 233 25.17 -6.81 -19.83
N GLU A 234 25.32 -7.66 -18.82
CA GLU A 234 25.67 -9.07 -19.03
C GLU A 234 24.49 -9.88 -19.56
N LYS A 235 23.29 -9.29 -19.56
CA LYS A 235 22.04 -9.94 -19.97
C LYS A 235 21.61 -9.46 -21.34
N GLU A 236 21.20 -10.40 -22.19
CA GLU A 236 20.53 -10.09 -23.45
C GLU A 236 19.07 -9.73 -23.21
N LYS A 237 18.39 -10.47 -22.32
CA LYS A 237 17.02 -10.22 -21.88
C LYS A 237 17.01 -9.91 -20.39
N VAL A 238 16.48 -8.75 -19.99
CA VAL A 238 16.41 -8.34 -18.58
C VAL A 238 15.23 -9.04 -17.89
N SER A 239 15.40 -10.31 -17.52
CA SER A 239 14.36 -11.16 -16.89
C SER A 239 14.31 -11.06 -15.37
N SER A 240 15.13 -10.22 -14.73
CA SER A 240 15.19 -10.11 -13.26
C SER A 240 13.84 -9.76 -12.61
N SER A 241 13.41 -10.53 -11.60
CA SER A 241 12.21 -10.30 -10.76
C SER A 241 12.18 -8.91 -10.12
N GLU A 242 13.34 -8.25 -10.05
CA GLU A 242 13.55 -6.97 -9.40
C GLU A 242 13.34 -5.77 -10.30
N CYS A 243 13.26 -5.97 -11.62
CA CYS A 243 13.13 -4.84 -12.53
C CYS A 243 11.73 -4.22 -12.43
N ILE A 244 11.69 -2.94 -12.06
CA ILE A 244 10.48 -2.13 -11.88
C ILE A 244 10.06 -1.38 -13.16
N ASN A 245 10.64 -1.73 -14.32
CA ASN A 245 10.33 -1.13 -15.62
C ASN A 245 10.26 0.42 -15.62
N CYS A 246 11.25 1.02 -14.94
CA CYS A 246 11.38 2.48 -14.82
C CYS A 246 12.10 3.14 -16.02
N PHE A 247 12.65 2.30 -16.92
CA PHE A 247 13.30 2.65 -18.19
C PHE A 247 14.52 3.60 -18.11
N GLU A 248 15.10 3.78 -16.93
CA GLU A 248 16.24 4.69 -16.74
C GLU A 248 17.49 4.24 -17.52
N CYS A 249 17.68 2.92 -17.63
CA CYS A 249 18.74 2.32 -18.44
C CYS A 249 18.59 2.61 -19.94
N ILE A 250 17.36 2.68 -20.46
CA ILE A 250 17.08 3.02 -21.86
C ILE A 250 17.40 4.50 -22.08
N SER A 251 16.84 5.37 -21.25
CA SER A 251 16.94 6.84 -21.40
C SER A 251 18.36 7.40 -21.22
N LYS A 252 19.22 6.73 -20.42
CA LYS A 252 20.59 7.18 -20.14
C LYS A 252 21.67 6.44 -20.95
N CYS A 253 21.26 5.56 -21.86
CA CYS A 253 22.19 4.82 -22.71
C CYS A 253 22.94 5.77 -23.68
N PRO A 254 24.28 5.74 -23.72
CA PRO A 254 25.08 6.70 -24.50
C PRO A 254 25.07 6.43 -26.01
N THR A 255 24.76 5.21 -26.44
CA THR A 255 24.64 4.79 -27.86
C THR A 255 23.35 5.30 -28.52
N LYS A 256 22.60 6.15 -27.79
CA LYS A 256 21.50 7.03 -28.19
C LYS A 256 20.23 6.37 -28.69
N LYS A 257 20.20 5.35 -29.56
CA LYS A 257 18.93 4.70 -29.97
C LYS A 257 19.18 3.30 -30.47
N GLU A 258 18.46 2.34 -29.88
CA GLU A 258 18.40 0.91 -30.27
C GLU A 258 19.25 -0.08 -29.47
N THR A 259 20.20 0.32 -28.62
CA THR A 259 20.93 -0.70 -27.82
C THR A 259 20.05 -1.38 -26.77
N LEU A 260 19.14 -0.64 -26.14
CA LEU A 260 18.18 -1.19 -25.19
C LEU A 260 16.76 -0.89 -25.69
N LYS A 261 16.00 -1.93 -25.99
CA LYS A 261 14.63 -1.82 -26.54
C LYS A 261 13.64 -2.45 -25.58
N LEU A 262 12.49 -1.80 -25.39
CA LEU A 262 11.35 -2.41 -24.73
C LEU A 262 10.59 -3.25 -25.75
N LYS A 263 10.49 -4.56 -25.52
CA LYS A 263 9.63 -5.45 -26.31
C LYS A 263 8.54 -6.03 -25.44
N THR A 264 7.31 -5.99 -25.93
CA THR A 264 6.18 -6.72 -25.35
C THR A 264 5.77 -7.78 -26.35
N PHE A 265 5.86 -9.05 -25.94
CA PHE A 265 5.83 -10.19 -26.85
C PHE A 265 6.90 -10.07 -27.96
N ARG A 266 6.49 -9.74 -29.20
CA ARG A 266 7.38 -9.54 -30.36
C ARG A 266 7.40 -8.09 -30.86
N ILE A 267 6.58 -7.22 -30.28
CA ILE A 267 6.37 -5.84 -30.77
C ILE A 267 7.26 -4.89 -29.99
N LYS A 268 7.94 -3.98 -30.70
CA LYS A 268 8.68 -2.88 -30.08
C LYS A 268 7.67 -1.86 -29.55
N ILE A 269 7.71 -1.58 -28.24
CA ILE A 269 6.84 -0.58 -27.61
C ILE A 269 7.66 0.62 -27.17
N ASN A 270 7.10 1.82 -27.29
CA ASN A 270 7.72 3.04 -26.77
C ASN A 270 7.64 3.05 -25.22
N PRO A 271 8.77 3.16 -24.50
CA PRO A 271 8.78 3.26 -23.04
C PRO A 271 7.85 4.34 -22.48
N LEU A 272 7.74 5.47 -23.19
CA LEU A 272 6.88 6.57 -22.78
C LEU A 272 5.40 6.19 -22.84
N PHE A 273 4.99 5.46 -23.89
CA PHE A 273 3.60 5.02 -24.03
C PHE A 273 3.21 4.06 -22.91
N SER A 274 4.07 3.09 -22.59
CA SER A 274 3.84 2.18 -21.45
C SER A 274 3.73 2.92 -20.12
N GLY A 275 4.54 3.95 -19.92
CA GLY A 275 4.49 4.81 -18.74
C GLY A 275 3.21 5.65 -18.64
N ILE A 276 2.79 6.29 -19.73
CA ILE A 276 1.55 7.09 -19.75
C ILE A 276 0.34 6.16 -19.54
N LEU A 277 0.29 5.02 -20.23
CA LEU A 277 -0.80 4.07 -20.12
C LEU A 277 -1.02 3.63 -18.66
N ILE A 278 0.04 3.23 -17.94
CA ILE A 278 -0.10 2.81 -16.55
C ILE A 278 -0.52 3.97 -15.65
N VAL A 279 0.06 5.16 -15.84
CA VAL A 279 -0.28 6.33 -15.04
C VAL A 279 -1.73 6.71 -15.23
N THR A 280 -2.24 6.73 -16.46
CA THR A 280 -3.64 7.02 -16.76
C THR A 280 -4.57 5.99 -16.12
N LEU A 281 -4.28 4.69 -16.26
CA LEU A 281 -5.12 3.63 -15.67
C LEU A 281 -5.20 3.74 -14.14
N PHE A 282 -4.06 3.98 -13.48
CA PHE A 282 -4.04 4.15 -12.03
C PHE A 282 -4.61 5.49 -11.58
N LEU A 283 -4.45 6.56 -12.36
CA LEU A 283 -5.03 7.85 -12.06
C LEU A 283 -6.56 7.81 -12.15
N LEU A 284 -7.11 7.13 -13.16
CA LEU A 284 -8.56 6.95 -13.29
C LEU A 284 -9.15 6.17 -12.11
N THR A 285 -8.53 5.06 -11.72
CA THR A 285 -8.98 4.27 -10.57
C THR A 285 -8.82 5.03 -9.25
N TYR A 286 -7.73 5.79 -9.10
CA TYR A 286 -7.49 6.66 -7.97
C TYR A 286 -8.56 7.76 -7.85
N ILE A 287 -8.89 8.44 -8.95
CA ILE A 287 -9.94 9.46 -8.99
C ILE A 287 -11.31 8.84 -8.69
N LEU A 288 -11.69 7.79 -9.42
CA LEU A 288 -12.98 7.11 -9.23
C LEU A 288 -13.15 6.68 -7.78
N GLY A 289 -12.14 6.03 -7.20
CA GLY A 289 -12.22 5.56 -5.83
C GLY A 289 -12.15 6.67 -4.77
N SER A 290 -11.60 7.86 -5.09
CA SER A 290 -11.72 9.05 -4.24
C SER A 290 -13.08 9.74 -4.34
N LEU A 291 -13.81 9.55 -5.43
CA LEU A 291 -15.17 10.07 -5.64
C LEU A 291 -16.27 9.15 -5.05
N VAL A 292 -15.99 7.85 -4.91
CA VAL A 292 -16.94 6.88 -4.34
C VAL A 292 -17.38 7.21 -2.90
N PRO A 293 -16.50 7.62 -1.97
CA PRO A 293 -16.94 8.13 -0.66
C PRO A 293 -17.82 9.38 -0.78
N ILE A 294 -17.65 10.16 -1.86
CA ILE A 294 -18.32 11.45 -2.05
C ILE A 294 -19.76 11.32 -2.53
N GLN A 295 -20.10 10.24 -3.24
CA GLN A 295 -21.40 10.10 -3.91
C GLN A 295 -22.38 9.14 -3.27
N GLY A 296 -22.06 8.47 -2.15
CA GLY A 296 -23.01 7.52 -1.54
C GLY A 296 -23.46 6.41 -2.49
N LEU A 297 -22.71 6.18 -3.59
CA LEU A 297 -23.03 5.17 -4.59
C LEU A 297 -22.59 3.82 -4.04
N SER A 298 -23.42 3.27 -3.15
CA SER A 298 -23.38 1.86 -2.79
C SER A 298 -23.63 1.05 -4.05
N LEU A 299 -22.56 0.55 -4.67
CA LEU A 299 -22.67 -0.56 -5.61
C LEU A 299 -23.48 -1.68 -4.92
N PRO A 300 -24.40 -2.36 -5.64
CA PRO A 300 -25.46 -3.18 -5.06
C PRO A 300 -24.96 -4.47 -4.40
N ILE A 301 -23.65 -4.67 -4.24
CA ILE A 301 -23.07 -5.87 -3.63
C ILE A 301 -23.19 -5.82 -2.09
N THR A 302 -23.49 -4.65 -1.50
CA THR A 302 -23.50 -4.48 -0.03
C THR A 302 -24.90 -4.53 0.60
N LYS A 303 -25.98 -4.65 -0.17
CA LYS A 303 -27.34 -4.86 0.37
C LYS A 303 -27.78 -6.30 0.14
N GLN A 304 -27.20 -7.25 0.87
CA GLN A 304 -28.01 -8.41 1.24
C GLN A 304 -28.88 -7.95 2.41
N GLN A 305 -30.12 -7.55 2.08
CA GLN A 305 -31.18 -7.27 3.04
C GLN A 305 -31.34 -8.47 3.98
N ILE A 306 -30.98 -8.29 5.24
CA ILE A 306 -31.62 -9.04 6.32
C ILE A 306 -32.82 -8.16 6.70
N SER A 307 -34.00 -8.59 6.28
CA SER A 307 -35.29 -8.04 6.69
C SER A 307 -35.37 -8.08 8.21
N ILE A 308 -35.55 -6.90 8.82
CA ILE A 308 -35.86 -6.75 10.23
C ILE A 308 -37.36 -7.03 10.37
N ASP A 309 -37.71 -8.28 10.64
CA ASP A 309 -38.95 -8.57 11.33
C ASP A 309 -38.72 -8.25 12.80
N ASN A 310 -39.44 -7.26 13.33
CA ASN A 310 -39.45 -6.92 14.75
C ASN A 310 -39.90 -8.16 15.57
N PRO A 311 -39.08 -8.71 16.47
CA PRO A 311 -39.60 -9.57 17.51
C PRO A 311 -40.02 -8.68 18.68
N THR A 312 -41.32 -8.74 18.96
CA THR A 312 -41.92 -8.42 20.24
C THR A 312 -41.14 -9.05 21.41
N ASN A 313 -41.07 -8.29 22.51
CA ASN A 313 -40.77 -8.68 23.89
C ASN A 313 -40.37 -10.13 24.20
N SER A 314 -39.35 -10.22 25.05
CA SER A 314 -38.83 -11.39 25.78
C SER A 314 -37.83 -12.24 25.00
N GLU A 315 -36.55 -11.92 25.19
CA GLU A 315 -35.48 -12.87 25.55
C GLU A 315 -34.18 -12.07 25.72
N ARG A 316 -33.51 -12.24 26.88
CA ARG A 316 -32.15 -11.71 27.08
C ARG A 316 -31.26 -12.44 26.08
N LEU A 317 -31.01 -11.85 24.91
CA LEU A 317 -29.98 -12.31 24.01
C LEU A 317 -28.65 -12.20 24.74
N ASN A 318 -28.03 -13.35 24.98
CA ASN A 318 -26.69 -13.46 25.53
C ASN A 318 -25.75 -12.61 24.69
N PHE A 319 -25.38 -11.45 25.25
CA PHE A 319 -24.35 -10.57 24.74
C PHE A 319 -23.03 -11.32 24.77
N VAL A 320 -22.46 -11.59 23.60
CA VAL A 320 -21.14 -12.20 23.45
C VAL A 320 -20.30 -11.27 22.61
N VAL A 321 -19.36 -10.57 23.24
CA VAL A 321 -18.38 -9.72 22.55
C VAL A 321 -17.54 -10.61 21.62
N PRO A 322 -17.47 -10.34 20.30
CA PRO A 322 -16.67 -11.14 19.38
C PRO A 322 -15.22 -11.24 19.85
N ALA A 323 -14.65 -12.45 19.83
CA ALA A 323 -13.27 -12.68 20.25
C ALA A 323 -12.29 -11.85 19.41
N GLY A 324 -11.76 -10.77 20.00
CA GLY A 324 -10.80 -9.86 19.35
C GLY A 324 -11.33 -8.44 19.04
N PHE A 325 -12.58 -8.11 19.43
CA PHE A 325 -13.09 -6.75 19.36
C PHE A 325 -12.35 -5.82 20.35
N ASP A 326 -11.87 -4.67 19.86
CA ASP A 326 -11.18 -3.62 20.64
C ASP A 326 -11.70 -2.25 20.20
N ILE A 327 -12.13 -1.43 21.16
CA ILE A 327 -12.68 -0.09 20.88
C ILE A 327 -11.56 0.84 20.45
N LYS A 328 -11.64 1.45 19.27
CA LYS A 328 -10.67 2.48 18.87
C LYS A 328 -11.23 3.87 19.16
N GLY A 329 -10.37 4.82 19.54
CA GLY A 329 -10.77 6.21 19.76
C GLY A 329 -11.30 6.90 18.50
N SER A 330 -10.98 6.37 17.31
CA SER A 330 -11.51 6.85 16.04
C SER A 330 -12.93 6.37 15.73
N MET A 331 -13.47 5.41 16.49
CA MET A 331 -14.81 4.87 16.24
C MET A 331 -15.88 5.80 16.80
N SER A 332 -17.03 5.91 16.14
CA SER A 332 -18.23 6.53 16.73
C SER A 332 -19.06 5.49 17.50
N ILE A 333 -20.04 5.94 18.30
CA ILE A 333 -20.99 5.05 18.98
C ILE A 333 -21.83 4.29 17.93
N SER A 334 -22.20 4.94 16.82
CA SER A 334 -22.89 4.28 15.70
C SER A 334 -22.07 3.18 15.04
N GLU A 335 -20.75 3.37 14.90
CA GLU A 335 -19.84 2.35 14.36
C GLU A 335 -19.66 1.17 15.32
N ILE A 336 -19.53 1.43 16.63
CA ILE A 336 -19.50 0.36 17.65
C ILE A 336 -20.80 -0.43 17.67
N ALA A 337 -21.95 0.26 17.61
CA ALA A 337 -23.27 -0.36 17.57
C ALA A 337 -23.41 -1.29 16.36
N LEU A 338 -22.92 -0.85 15.21
CA LEU A 338 -22.94 -1.62 13.97
C LEU A 338 -22.02 -2.85 14.04
N GLU A 339 -20.84 -2.72 14.65
CA GLU A 339 -19.88 -3.83 14.77
C GLU A 339 -20.31 -4.87 15.84
N LEU A 340 -20.96 -4.43 16.91
CA LEU A 340 -21.51 -5.28 17.97
C LEU A 340 -22.93 -5.80 17.67
N LYS A 341 -23.57 -5.34 16.59
CA LYS A 341 -24.95 -5.65 16.21
C LYS A 341 -25.99 -5.33 17.30
N ILE A 342 -25.76 -4.25 18.04
CA ILE A 342 -26.65 -3.76 19.09
C ILE A 342 -27.10 -2.33 18.78
N SER A 343 -28.12 -1.84 19.48
CA SER A 343 -28.57 -0.45 19.31
C SER A 343 -27.54 0.54 19.87
N PRO A 344 -27.40 1.76 19.30
CA PRO A 344 -26.52 2.80 19.85
C PRO A 344 -26.82 3.14 21.32
N SER A 345 -28.08 3.06 21.73
CA SER A 345 -28.52 3.22 23.12
C SER A 345 -28.01 2.13 24.05
N GLU A 346 -27.91 0.89 23.58
CA GLU A 346 -27.32 -0.22 24.36
C GLU A 346 -25.81 -0.04 24.49
N VAL A 347 -25.13 0.46 23.45
CA VAL A 347 -23.70 0.79 23.50
C VAL A 347 -23.42 1.87 24.55
N ILE A 348 -24.21 2.95 24.57
CA ILE A 348 -24.08 4.03 25.56
C ILE A 348 -24.20 3.46 26.98
N LYS A 349 -25.15 2.55 27.19
CA LYS A 349 -25.37 1.89 28.48
C LYS A 349 -24.22 0.98 28.89
N ILE A 350 -23.70 0.17 27.97
CA ILE A 350 -22.56 -0.73 28.19
C ILE A 350 -21.28 0.06 28.50
N LEU A 351 -21.03 1.15 27.78
CA LEU A 351 -19.86 2.00 27.98
C LEU A 351 -19.98 2.89 29.23
N GLY A 352 -21.17 3.00 29.79
CA GLY A 352 -21.48 3.90 30.91
C GLY A 352 -21.31 5.36 30.52
N LEU A 353 -21.63 5.70 29.27
CA LEU A 353 -21.67 7.07 28.76
C LEU A 353 -23.03 7.70 29.08
N PRO A 354 -23.13 9.03 29.21
CA PRO A 354 -24.41 9.68 29.44
C PRO A 354 -25.30 9.66 28.19
N GLU A 355 -26.62 9.76 28.38
CA GLU A 355 -27.62 9.61 27.30
C GLU A 355 -27.56 10.70 26.23
N ASP A 356 -26.89 11.83 26.51
CA ASP A 356 -26.65 12.94 25.60
C ASP A 356 -25.38 12.78 24.74
N ALA A 357 -24.66 11.66 24.88
CA ALA A 357 -23.42 11.43 24.16
C ALA A 357 -23.62 11.46 22.63
N PRO A 358 -22.80 12.21 21.88
CA PRO A 358 -22.93 12.31 20.43
C PRO A 358 -22.63 10.96 19.75
N ILE A 359 -23.56 10.50 18.93
CA ILE A 359 -23.53 9.13 18.39
C ILE A 359 -22.59 8.99 17.17
N ASP A 360 -22.41 10.06 16.41
CA ASP A 360 -21.69 10.06 15.11
C ASP A 360 -20.32 10.73 15.15
N ILE A 361 -19.89 11.18 16.32
CA ILE A 361 -18.57 11.81 16.53
C ILE A 361 -17.58 10.73 17.01
N PRO A 362 -16.31 10.76 16.57
CA PRO A 362 -15.30 9.86 17.09
C PRO A 362 -15.16 9.97 18.60
N LEU A 363 -15.06 8.82 19.26
CA LEU A 363 -14.96 8.67 20.71
C LEU A 363 -13.86 9.55 21.32
N ARG A 364 -12.70 9.66 20.66
CA ARG A 364 -11.57 10.48 21.13
C ARG A 364 -11.89 11.98 21.24
N ASP A 365 -12.86 12.48 20.48
CA ASP A 365 -13.13 13.91 20.37
C ASP A 365 -14.07 14.42 21.48
N PHE A 366 -14.77 13.53 22.19
CA PHE A 366 -15.73 13.91 23.24
C PHE A 366 -15.56 13.20 24.59
N ILE A 367 -14.85 12.07 24.65
CA ILE A 367 -14.81 11.25 25.88
C ILE A 367 -14.02 11.88 27.03
N GLU A 368 -13.04 12.74 26.72
CA GLU A 368 -12.34 13.51 27.75
C GLU A 368 -13.26 14.50 28.47
N GLN A 369 -14.29 15.02 27.79
CA GLN A 369 -15.31 15.91 28.38
C GLN A 369 -16.12 15.20 29.48
N TYR A 370 -16.23 13.87 29.38
CA TYR A 370 -16.94 13.02 30.34
C TYR A 370 -16.01 12.35 31.36
N GLY A 371 -14.75 12.83 31.49
CA GLY A 371 -13.81 12.37 32.51
C GLY A 371 -13.40 10.90 32.38
N THR A 372 -13.52 10.32 31.19
CA THR A 372 -13.16 8.93 30.88
C THR A 372 -12.07 8.93 29.81
N THR A 373 -11.26 7.86 29.71
CA THR A 373 -10.32 7.69 28.59
C THR A 373 -10.73 6.53 27.67
N VAL A 374 -10.27 6.56 26.42
CA VAL A 374 -10.48 5.45 25.47
C VAL A 374 -9.95 4.13 26.04
N GLN A 375 -8.90 4.18 26.87
CA GLN A 375 -8.33 3.00 27.52
C GLN A 375 -9.24 2.42 28.61
N ASP A 376 -9.97 3.27 29.35
CA ASP A 376 -10.93 2.84 30.36
C ASP A 376 -12.14 2.17 29.71
N LEU A 377 -12.59 2.68 28.56
CA LEU A 377 -13.66 2.07 27.78
C LEU A 377 -13.26 0.72 27.18
N LYS A 378 -12.01 0.60 26.70
CA LYS A 378 -11.44 -0.69 26.29
C LYS A 378 -11.44 -1.71 27.42
N ASN A 379 -11.15 -1.27 28.65
CA ASN A 379 -11.16 -2.14 29.82
C ASN A 379 -12.58 -2.57 30.18
N LYS A 380 -13.57 -1.67 30.11
CA LYS A 380 -14.99 -1.99 30.35
C LYS A 380 -15.54 -3.07 29.41
N ILE A 381 -15.26 -2.97 28.11
CA ILE A 381 -15.70 -4.00 27.15
C ILE A 381 -14.96 -5.34 27.33
N LYS A 382 -13.72 -5.33 27.83
CA LYS A 382 -13.01 -6.58 28.16
C LYS A 382 -13.57 -7.29 29.40
N THR A 383 -14.17 -6.55 30.34
CA THR A 383 -14.85 -7.13 31.52
C THR A 383 -16.22 -7.72 31.21
N GLU A 384 -16.87 -7.34 30.11
CA GLU A 384 -18.15 -7.92 29.65
C GLU A 384 -17.99 -9.07 28.62
N LYS A 385 -16.78 -9.64 28.51
CA LYS A 385 -16.48 -10.78 27.62
C LYS A 385 -16.95 -12.13 28.17
#